data_AF-A0AA37WSA0-F1
#
_entry.id   AF-A0AA37WSA0-F1
#
_cell.length_a   1.000
_cell.length_b   1.000
_cell.length_c   1.000
_cell.angle_alpha   90.00
_cell.angle_beta   90.00
_cell.angle_gamma   90.00
#
_symmetry.space_group_name_H-M   'P 1'
#
loop_
_entity.id
_entity.type
_entity.pdbx_description
1 polymer ?
#
loop_
_entity_poly.entity_id
_entity_poly.type
_entity_poly.pdbx_seq_one_letter_code
_entity_poly.pdbx_strand_id
1 'polypeptide(L)'
;MNDTGYPSESGYDFQALADREAEIVDAEQEPFVPDFGVAPLPVSDAALALIVRHETGGRPFYEKVIKARPIWPAGASGVTIGFGYDIGYVSAADLRRDWAELGSNSLDRLARACGRHGDPALAALAASMSDIRVSWDMSERVFKARTLPKFVLLTMSSLANTDELSPDSFGALVSLTFNRGASFAIRWNPAKDPKDRYREMRAIKDAMAAKQFTGIPDLIRSMTRLWRGTAIEAEMTRRRKNEAALFAYGLTTQSAPFVPSFDLSDDDGSGAGIPGTSDDQEAPDGAEFEGQADAFDFAPAISAAAVRWAEDERSPDYAHLVEAPPTGGLFRLNAAALEALSEANDFALPDGARILFGLRGCAIVDGGGGFSESVTLRDIRPDHQVARCVLGVWDRAKSQIAVFAGSTVPNAAAVVSWRAKHDRGNLLSTGLYGYIVGTHNGKPGCFLLRKTASVFREVVVRRSSADLEYSLDDMAHVCTPGDNIHPTFFQTTAAFSSVGCQVVVGSASPAGDHRGPWAKFREMAGQVGPAGTPGAPYFYMLLTGAEAALARSAPPRRLRFGSSGERVRAMQEKLGISAPDGEFGPATSAALHALQKKRAQGRSDGIYTPSLDVALDWSILGA
;
A
#
# COMPACT_ATOMS: atom_id res chain seq x y z
N MET A 1 4.74 53.45 -9.26
CA MET A 1 3.90 53.11 -8.09
C MET A 1 3.29 51.75 -8.40
N ASN A 2 3.86 50.67 -7.87
CA ASN A 2 3.40 49.32 -8.20
C ASN A 2 2.62 48.76 -7.02
N ASP A 3 1.30 48.70 -7.20
CA ASP A 3 0.36 48.17 -6.22
C ASP A 3 0.48 46.64 -6.13
N THR A 4 1.27 46.17 -5.17
CA THR A 4 1.41 44.73 -4.90
C THR A 4 0.26 44.28 -4.02
N GLY A 5 -0.90 44.07 -4.65
CA GLY A 5 -2.17 43.68 -4.03
C GLY A 5 -2.16 42.31 -3.33
N TYR A 6 -1.47 42.23 -2.20
CA TYR A 6 -1.71 41.22 -1.18
C TYR A 6 -2.87 41.71 -0.30
N PRO A 7 -3.86 40.85 0.02
CA PRO A 7 -4.94 41.23 0.93
C PRO A 7 -4.38 41.49 2.34
N SER A 8 -5.04 42.37 3.09
CA SER A 8 -4.77 42.61 4.51
C SER A 8 -4.92 41.33 5.35
N GLU A 9 -4.41 41.34 6.59
CA GLU A 9 -4.45 40.20 7.53
C GLU A 9 -5.86 39.60 7.73
N SER A 10 -6.91 40.38 7.48
CA SER A 10 -8.33 39.99 7.52
C SER A 10 -8.85 39.21 6.30
N GLY A 11 -8.05 39.03 5.24
CA GLY A 11 -8.50 38.46 3.95
C GLY A 11 -8.15 36.99 3.72
N TYR A 12 -7.37 36.35 4.60
CA TYR A 12 -7.17 34.90 4.59
C TYR A 12 -8.08 34.25 5.62
N ASP A 13 -9.11 33.57 5.11
CA ASP A 13 -10.06 32.85 5.94
C ASP A 13 -9.46 31.53 6.42
N PHE A 14 -8.71 31.58 7.53
CA PHE A 14 -8.15 30.39 8.17
C PHE A 14 -9.25 29.41 8.61
N GLN A 15 -10.44 29.90 8.95
CA GLN A 15 -11.61 29.07 9.25
C GLN A 15 -11.94 28.15 8.05
N ALA A 16 -11.75 28.59 6.81
CA ALA A 16 -11.94 27.77 5.60
C ALA A 16 -10.82 26.74 5.33
N LEU A 17 -9.73 26.72 6.12
CA LEU A 17 -8.80 25.60 6.22
C LEU A 17 -9.20 24.66 7.37
N ALA A 18 -9.70 25.21 8.48
CA ALA A 18 -10.13 24.42 9.64
C ALA A 18 -11.45 23.65 9.43
N ASP A 19 -12.41 24.28 8.76
CA ASP A 19 -13.69 23.67 8.39
C ASP A 19 -13.50 22.58 7.31
N ARG A 20 -12.35 22.56 6.60
CA ARG A 20 -12.01 21.46 5.68
C ARG A 20 -11.65 20.20 6.44
N GLU A 21 -10.86 20.30 7.51
CA GLU A 21 -10.63 19.14 8.36
C GLU A 21 -11.92 18.81 9.13
N ALA A 22 -12.70 19.78 9.60
CA ALA A 22 -14.02 19.54 10.19
C ALA A 22 -14.92 18.66 9.30
N GLU A 23 -15.08 18.99 8.02
CA GLU A 23 -15.91 18.20 7.09
C GLU A 23 -15.25 16.89 6.60
N ILE A 24 -13.94 16.72 6.82
CA ILE A 24 -13.23 15.44 6.66
C ILE A 24 -13.33 14.59 7.95
N VAL A 25 -13.59 15.22 9.11
CA VAL A 25 -13.55 14.63 10.46
C VAL A 25 -14.95 14.41 11.05
N ASP A 26 -15.99 15.02 10.47
CA ASP A 26 -17.38 14.49 10.53
C ASP A 26 -17.51 13.15 9.73
N ALA A 27 -16.40 12.72 9.12
CA ALA A 27 -16.11 11.35 8.71
C ALA A 27 -14.87 10.80 9.46
N GLU A 28 -14.89 10.92 10.79
CA GLU A 28 -13.84 10.61 11.78
C GLU A 28 -12.68 9.73 11.27
N GLN A 29 -11.58 10.40 10.87
CA GLN A 29 -10.28 9.78 10.60
C GLN A 29 -9.21 10.37 11.51
N GLU A 30 -8.75 9.56 12.47
CA GLU A 30 -7.42 9.71 13.05
C GLU A 30 -6.37 8.94 12.20
N PRO A 31 -5.07 9.25 12.34
CA PRO A 31 -4.29 9.60 11.16
C PRO A 31 -3.23 8.57 10.74
N PHE A 32 -3.00 8.49 9.44
CA PHE A 32 -2.01 7.62 8.82
C PHE A 32 -1.01 8.45 8.02
N VAL A 33 0.26 8.41 8.42
CA VAL A 33 1.35 9.13 7.75
C VAL A 33 2.49 8.17 7.39
N PRO A 34 2.65 7.79 6.11
CA PRO A 34 3.75 6.93 5.67
C PRO A 34 5.10 7.65 5.53
N ASP A 35 6.17 6.86 5.36
CA ASP A 35 7.46 7.34 4.86
C ASP A 35 7.59 7.13 3.35
N PHE A 36 8.25 8.08 2.69
CA PHE A 36 8.29 8.20 1.24
C PHE A 36 9.67 8.64 0.76
N GLY A 37 10.55 7.65 0.54
CA GLY A 37 11.72 7.83 -0.32
C GLY A 37 11.31 8.19 -1.75
N VAL A 38 12.14 8.99 -2.42
CA VAL A 38 11.80 9.69 -3.67
C VAL A 38 11.63 8.74 -4.85
N ALA A 39 10.39 8.50 -5.25
CA ALA A 39 10.04 8.20 -6.64
C ALA A 39 9.27 9.41 -7.18
N PRO A 40 9.37 9.78 -8.47
CA PRO A 40 8.61 10.89 -9.02
C PRO A 40 7.12 10.64 -8.81
N LEU A 41 6.44 11.58 -8.15
CA LEU A 41 4.99 11.53 -8.03
C LEU A 41 4.40 11.74 -9.43
N PRO A 42 3.22 11.19 -9.76
CA PRO A 42 2.55 11.39 -11.05
C PRO A 42 1.96 12.81 -11.19
N VAL A 43 2.63 13.81 -10.61
CA VAL A 43 2.23 15.20 -10.44
C VAL A 43 3.40 16.04 -10.91
N SER A 44 3.20 16.92 -11.89
CA SER A 44 4.27 17.77 -12.42
C SER A 44 4.76 18.81 -11.41
N ASP A 45 5.93 19.41 -11.66
CA ASP A 45 6.41 20.55 -10.87
C ASP A 45 5.44 21.75 -10.94
N ALA A 46 4.75 21.95 -12.07
CA ALA A 46 3.72 22.96 -12.22
C ALA A 46 2.49 22.68 -11.33
N ALA A 47 2.07 21.41 -11.24
CA ALA A 47 0.99 20.98 -10.37
C ALA A 47 1.37 21.06 -8.88
N LEU A 48 2.56 20.62 -8.52
CA LEU A 48 3.15 20.79 -7.19
C LEU A 48 3.17 22.26 -6.77
N ALA A 49 3.69 23.14 -7.63
CA ALA A 49 3.75 24.57 -7.38
C ALA A 49 2.35 25.21 -7.24
N LEU A 50 1.37 24.74 -8.02
CA LEU A 50 -0.03 25.15 -7.89
C LEU A 50 -0.59 24.75 -6.52
N ILE A 51 -0.42 23.49 -6.11
CA ILE A 51 -0.92 22.98 -4.81
C ILE A 51 -0.27 23.77 -3.68
N VAL A 52 1.07 23.84 -3.62
CA VAL A 52 1.81 24.56 -2.57
C VAL A 52 1.39 26.03 -2.52
N ARG A 53 1.21 26.71 -3.65
CA ARG A 53 0.74 28.11 -3.70
C ARG A 53 -0.64 28.29 -3.08
N HIS A 54 -1.57 27.36 -3.34
CA HIS A 54 -2.93 27.45 -2.83
C HIS A 54 -3.12 26.95 -1.38
N GLU A 55 -2.21 26.12 -0.85
CA GLU A 55 -2.23 25.72 0.57
C GLU A 55 -1.42 26.66 1.48
N THR A 56 -0.46 27.43 0.95
CA THR A 56 0.43 28.28 1.78
C THR A 56 0.27 29.79 1.55
N GLY A 57 -0.48 30.21 0.53
CA GLY A 57 -0.43 31.59 0.00
C GLY A 57 0.88 31.94 -0.74
N GLY A 58 1.81 30.99 -0.86
CA GLY A 58 3.14 31.13 -1.44
C GLY A 58 4.22 31.55 -0.43
N ARG A 59 5.49 31.29 -0.77
CA ARG A 59 6.67 31.55 0.08
C ARG A 59 6.69 32.95 0.73
N PRO A 60 6.39 34.06 0.03
CA PRO A 60 6.35 35.39 0.66
C PRO A 60 5.30 35.52 1.78
N PHE A 61 4.14 34.85 1.65
CA PHE A 61 3.10 34.89 2.67
C PHE A 61 3.48 34.02 3.88
N TYR A 62 3.99 32.81 3.62
CA TYR A 62 4.47 31.89 4.66
C TYR A 62 5.59 32.50 5.52
N GLU A 63 6.57 33.14 4.88
CA GLU A 63 7.73 33.72 5.58
C GLU A 63 7.43 35.07 6.23
N LYS A 64 6.54 35.92 5.66
CA LYS A 64 6.30 37.29 6.17
C LYS A 64 5.04 37.43 7.03
N VAL A 65 3.97 36.70 6.72
CA VAL A 65 2.68 36.78 7.43
C VAL A 65 2.62 35.68 8.49
N ILE A 66 2.71 34.41 8.09
CA ILE A 66 2.74 33.26 9.02
C ILE A 66 4.04 33.20 9.83
N LYS A 67 5.12 33.81 9.32
CA LYS A 67 6.44 33.94 9.98
C LYS A 67 7.04 32.58 10.37
N ALA A 68 6.75 31.54 9.58
CA ALA A 68 7.19 30.16 9.81
C ALA A 68 6.80 29.59 11.20
N ARG A 69 5.62 29.96 11.74
CA ARG A 69 5.16 29.60 13.09
C ARG A 69 4.07 28.52 13.09
N PRO A 70 3.93 27.75 14.17
CA PRO A 70 2.69 27.04 14.46
C PRO A 70 1.52 28.02 14.60
N ILE A 71 0.38 27.68 13.99
CA ILE A 71 -0.86 28.46 14.06
C ILE A 71 -2.02 27.55 14.46
N TRP A 72 -3.10 28.12 14.99
CA TRP A 72 -4.39 27.43 15.07
C TRP A 72 -5.33 28.13 14.09
N PRO A 73 -5.82 27.47 13.02
CA PRO A 73 -6.64 28.11 12.00
C PRO A 73 -8.12 28.28 12.39
N ALA A 74 -8.43 28.20 13.70
CA ALA A 74 -9.77 28.13 14.27
C ALA A 74 -10.52 26.82 13.90
N GLY A 75 -11.85 26.87 13.79
CA GLY A 75 -12.71 25.73 13.43
C GLY A 75 -12.45 24.43 14.19
N ALA A 76 -12.58 23.30 13.49
CA ALA A 76 -12.36 21.98 14.09
C ALA A 76 -10.89 21.52 14.09
N SER A 77 -9.96 22.24 13.47
CA SER A 77 -8.55 21.83 13.35
C SER A 77 -7.78 21.83 14.67
N GLY A 78 -6.62 21.18 14.65
CA GLY A 78 -5.58 21.27 15.65
C GLY A 78 -4.58 22.39 15.38
N VAL A 79 -3.43 22.35 16.07
CA VAL A 79 -2.33 23.29 15.77
C VAL A 79 -1.66 22.85 14.48
N THR A 80 -1.66 23.71 13.46
CA THR A 80 -1.11 23.42 12.14
C THR A 80 0.32 23.97 12.01
N ILE A 81 1.21 23.20 11.37
CA ILE A 81 2.56 23.60 10.98
C ILE A 81 2.82 23.34 9.49
N GLY A 82 3.89 23.92 8.95
CA GLY A 82 4.33 23.67 7.58
C GLY A 82 3.25 23.94 6.52
N PHE A 83 3.14 23.06 5.54
CA PHE A 83 2.15 23.17 4.46
C PHE A 83 0.88 22.36 4.82
N GLY A 84 0.08 22.90 5.73
CA GLY A 84 -1.19 22.28 6.15
C GLY A 84 -1.03 20.95 6.90
N TYR A 85 0.07 20.79 7.65
CA TYR A 85 0.27 19.61 8.51
C TYR A 85 -0.37 19.88 9.87
N ASP A 86 -1.56 19.33 10.10
CA ASP A 86 -2.27 19.50 11.36
C ASP A 86 -1.78 18.53 12.44
N ILE A 87 -1.39 19.07 13.59
CA ILE A 87 -0.84 18.29 14.70
C ILE A 87 -1.95 17.62 15.51
N GLY A 88 -3.14 18.22 15.58
CA GLY A 88 -4.31 17.63 16.22
C GLY A 88 -4.66 16.28 15.63
N TYR A 89 -4.45 16.13 14.32
CA TYR A 89 -4.58 14.88 13.58
C TYR A 89 -3.23 14.23 13.23
N VAL A 90 -2.24 14.19 14.14
CA VAL A 90 -1.15 13.19 14.11
C VAL A 90 -0.80 12.64 15.49
N SER A 91 -0.32 11.40 15.54
CA SER A 91 0.26 10.85 16.77
C SER A 91 1.58 11.56 17.11
N ALA A 92 1.93 11.59 18.39
CA ALA A 92 3.22 12.14 18.84
C ALA A 92 4.44 11.31 18.38
N ALA A 93 4.23 10.11 17.81
CA ALA A 93 5.28 9.32 17.16
C ALA A 93 5.45 9.74 15.69
N ASP A 94 4.36 9.94 14.96
CA ASP A 94 4.38 10.45 13.58
C ASP A 94 4.98 11.85 13.53
N LEU A 95 4.54 12.76 14.40
CA LEU A 95 5.11 14.11 14.53
C LEU A 95 6.64 14.07 14.73
N ARG A 96 7.14 13.20 15.62
CA ARG A 96 8.58 13.09 15.91
C ARG A 96 9.38 12.48 14.76
N ARG A 97 8.79 11.56 13.99
CA ARG A 97 9.40 10.99 12.78
C ARG A 97 9.48 12.04 11.67
N ASP A 98 8.35 12.69 11.39
CA ASP A 98 8.19 13.53 10.21
C ASP A 98 8.90 14.88 10.35
N TRP A 99 8.98 15.40 11.57
CA TRP A 99 9.59 16.69 11.88
C TRP A 99 10.86 16.56 12.76
N ALA A 100 11.57 15.44 12.68
CA ALA A 100 12.78 15.14 13.48
C ALA A 100 13.81 16.30 13.49
N GLU A 101 13.92 17.03 12.39
CA GLU A 101 14.81 18.19 12.19
C GLU A 101 14.49 19.40 13.09
N LEU A 102 13.27 19.52 13.64
CA LEU A 102 12.92 20.58 14.61
C LEU A 102 13.59 20.40 15.98
N GLY A 103 14.17 19.24 16.24
CA GLY A 103 14.80 18.87 17.51
C GLY A 103 13.80 18.52 18.61
N SER A 104 14.25 17.69 19.56
CA SER A 104 13.41 17.12 20.63
C SER A 104 12.64 18.17 21.44
N ASN A 105 13.28 19.28 21.84
CA ASN A 105 12.63 20.34 22.62
C ASN A 105 11.42 20.97 21.90
N SER A 106 11.53 21.24 20.60
CA SER A 106 10.40 21.73 19.79
C SER A 106 9.31 20.65 19.66
N LEU A 107 9.72 19.42 19.38
CA LEU A 107 8.82 18.29 19.19
C LEU A 107 8.03 17.91 20.45
N ASP A 108 8.65 17.96 21.64
CA ASP A 108 8.00 17.65 22.92
C ASP A 108 7.02 18.76 23.35
N ARG A 109 7.17 19.97 22.82
CA ARG A 109 6.19 21.06 22.96
C ARG A 109 5.04 20.89 21.97
N LEU A 110 5.35 20.68 20.69
CA LEU A 110 4.35 20.44 19.64
C LEU A 110 3.51 19.18 19.92
N ALA A 111 4.09 18.13 20.49
CA ALA A 111 3.39 16.90 20.88
C ALA A 111 2.26 17.11 21.90
N ARG A 112 2.21 18.28 22.59
CA ARG A 112 1.10 18.66 23.48
C ARG A 112 -0.17 19.07 22.73
N ALA A 113 -0.08 19.24 21.41
CA ALA A 113 -1.21 19.46 20.51
C ALA A 113 -1.68 18.17 19.81
N CYS A 114 -0.94 17.06 19.90
CA CYS A 114 -1.36 15.77 19.31
C CYS A 114 -2.67 15.27 19.90
N GLY A 115 -3.61 14.83 19.05
CA GLY A 115 -4.94 14.39 19.48
C GLY A 115 -5.83 15.51 20.02
N ARG A 116 -5.51 16.78 19.73
CA ARG A 116 -6.31 17.95 20.14
C ARG A 116 -6.69 18.82 18.96
N HIS A 117 -7.99 18.91 18.71
CA HIS A 117 -8.56 19.63 17.59
C HIS A 117 -9.94 20.18 18.01
N GLY A 118 -10.39 21.29 17.42
CA GLY A 118 -11.73 21.88 17.70
C GLY A 118 -11.91 22.58 19.04
N ASP A 119 -10.81 22.82 19.76
CA ASP A 119 -10.78 23.47 21.09
C ASP A 119 -10.22 24.90 20.97
N PRO A 120 -10.98 25.96 21.27
CA PRO A 120 -10.48 27.34 21.26
C PRO A 120 -9.26 27.62 22.14
N ALA A 121 -8.98 26.79 23.16
CA ALA A 121 -7.74 26.90 23.94
C ALA A 121 -6.48 26.56 23.13
N LEU A 122 -6.61 25.96 21.95
CA LEU A 122 -5.51 25.73 21.00
C LEU A 122 -4.91 27.02 20.45
N ALA A 123 -5.67 28.13 20.42
CA ALA A 123 -5.12 29.45 20.10
C ALA A 123 -4.00 29.85 21.08
N ALA A 124 -4.23 29.69 22.38
CA ALA A 124 -3.25 29.98 23.42
C ALA A 124 -2.08 28.98 23.40
N LEU A 125 -2.35 27.71 23.11
CA LEU A 125 -1.32 26.69 22.94
C LEU A 125 -0.38 27.03 21.76
N ALA A 126 -0.92 27.34 20.58
CA ALA A 126 -0.15 27.75 19.41
C ALA A 126 0.67 29.03 19.69
N ALA A 127 0.07 30.03 20.35
CA ALA A 127 0.78 31.25 20.77
C ALA A 127 1.96 30.94 21.72
N SER A 128 1.81 29.99 22.65
CA SER A 128 2.89 29.53 23.54
C SER A 128 4.03 28.77 22.84
N MET A 129 3.89 28.50 21.55
CA MET A 129 4.88 27.84 20.68
C MET A 129 5.33 28.74 19.51
N SER A 130 5.02 30.04 19.58
CA SER A 130 5.30 31.04 18.53
C SER A 130 6.78 31.41 18.36
N ASP A 131 7.67 30.83 19.16
CA ASP A 131 9.13 30.83 19.01
C ASP A 131 9.65 29.70 18.11
N ILE A 132 8.91 28.58 17.98
CA ILE A 132 9.27 27.48 17.08
C ILE A 132 9.23 27.96 15.62
N ARG A 133 10.27 27.65 14.85
CA ARG A 133 10.40 28.02 13.43
C ARG A 133 10.42 26.77 12.56
N VAL A 134 9.50 26.71 11.61
CA VAL A 134 9.36 25.61 10.65
C VAL A 134 9.69 26.18 9.28
N SER A 135 10.89 25.91 8.75
CA SER A 135 11.35 26.59 7.52
C SER A 135 10.52 26.18 6.29
N TRP A 136 10.52 27.03 5.25
CA TRP A 136 9.88 26.69 3.97
C TRP A 136 10.42 25.37 3.41
N ASP A 137 11.74 25.22 3.36
CA ASP A 137 12.39 24.08 2.71
C ASP A 137 12.21 22.77 3.52
N MET A 138 12.13 22.85 4.86
CA MET A 138 11.70 21.74 5.71
C MET A 138 10.23 21.37 5.44
N SER A 139 9.36 22.38 5.38
CA SER A 139 7.93 22.18 5.12
C SER A 139 7.67 21.57 3.75
N GLU A 140 8.42 21.97 2.73
CA GLU A 140 8.33 21.43 1.38
C GLU A 140 8.82 19.99 1.30
N ARG A 141 9.91 19.64 2.00
CA ARG A 141 10.37 18.24 2.12
C ARG A 141 9.32 17.36 2.81
N VAL A 142 8.80 17.79 3.97
CA VAL A 142 7.77 17.03 4.69
C VAL A 142 6.47 16.95 3.88
N PHE A 143 6.10 18.00 3.15
CA PHE A 143 4.92 17.99 2.27
C PHE A 143 5.05 17.00 1.11
N LYS A 144 6.19 17.04 0.38
CA LYS A 144 6.47 16.13 -0.75
C LYS A 144 6.58 14.69 -0.29
N ALA A 145 7.21 14.45 0.85
CA ALA A 145 7.26 13.13 1.46
C ALA A 145 5.86 12.71 1.95
N ARG A 146 5.31 13.37 2.97
CA ARG A 146 4.21 12.84 3.80
C ARG A 146 2.83 13.16 3.26
N THR A 147 2.59 14.43 2.90
CA THR A 147 1.23 14.95 2.67
C THR A 147 0.77 14.74 1.24
N LEU A 148 1.58 15.14 0.24
CA LEU A 148 1.19 15.08 -1.17
C LEU A 148 0.84 13.66 -1.64
N PRO A 149 1.58 12.58 -1.28
CA PRO A 149 1.25 11.25 -1.77
C PRO A 149 -0.04 10.68 -1.20
N LYS A 150 -0.47 11.11 0.01
CA LYS A 150 -1.81 10.79 0.56
C LYS A 150 -2.90 11.26 -0.40
N PHE A 151 -2.80 12.51 -0.90
CA PHE A 151 -3.78 13.07 -1.83
C PHE A 151 -3.65 12.53 -3.26
N VAL A 152 -2.45 12.15 -3.71
CA VAL A 152 -2.25 11.39 -4.96
C VAL A 152 -3.04 10.08 -4.91
N LEU A 153 -2.81 9.24 -3.90
CA LEU A 153 -3.49 7.95 -3.75
C LEU A 153 -5.01 8.11 -3.56
N LEU A 154 -5.44 9.14 -2.83
CA LEU A 154 -6.84 9.46 -2.64
C LEU A 154 -7.53 9.88 -3.95
N THR A 155 -6.81 10.57 -4.84
CA THR A 155 -7.30 10.95 -6.19
C THR A 155 -7.41 9.71 -7.09
N MET A 156 -6.36 8.89 -7.17
CA MET A 156 -6.34 7.64 -7.97
C MET A 156 -7.39 6.63 -7.53
N SER A 157 -7.70 6.54 -6.23
CA SER A 157 -8.73 5.62 -5.71
C SER A 157 -10.17 6.13 -5.89
N SER A 158 -10.36 7.40 -6.25
CA SER A 158 -11.69 8.04 -6.35
C SER A 158 -12.18 8.25 -7.78
N LEU A 159 -11.25 8.29 -8.74
CA LEU A 159 -11.49 8.55 -10.16
C LEU A 159 -10.90 7.42 -11.01
N ALA A 160 -11.63 6.97 -12.03
CA ALA A 160 -11.15 5.98 -12.99
C ALA A 160 -10.20 6.62 -14.03
N ASN A 161 -9.39 5.82 -14.71
CA ASN A 161 -8.56 6.24 -15.85
C ASN A 161 -7.59 7.41 -15.52
N THR A 162 -7.11 7.50 -14.28
CA THR A 162 -6.16 8.55 -13.86
C THR A 162 -4.75 8.35 -14.42
N ASP A 163 -4.43 7.12 -14.81
CA ASP A 163 -3.25 6.69 -15.56
C ASP A 163 -3.27 7.13 -17.03
N GLU A 164 -4.45 7.48 -17.57
CA GLU A 164 -4.62 8.06 -18.91
C GLU A 164 -4.54 9.60 -18.91
N LEU A 165 -4.11 10.22 -17.80
CA LEU A 165 -3.89 11.67 -17.72
C LEU A 165 -2.39 11.98 -17.66
N SER A 166 -1.99 13.11 -18.26
CA SER A 166 -0.66 13.67 -18.03
C SER A 166 -0.48 14.13 -16.56
N PRO A 167 0.76 14.27 -16.06
CA PRO A 167 1.03 14.71 -14.69
C PRO A 167 0.47 16.11 -14.34
N ASP A 168 0.24 16.97 -15.33
CA ASP A 168 -0.45 18.25 -15.17
C ASP A 168 -1.96 18.05 -14.93
N SER A 169 -2.62 17.26 -15.78
CA SER A 169 -4.06 16.99 -15.67
C SER A 169 -4.39 16.17 -14.42
N PHE A 170 -3.61 15.15 -14.10
CA PHE A 170 -3.74 14.44 -12.84
C PHE A 170 -3.46 15.35 -11.64
N GLY A 171 -2.38 16.14 -11.69
CA GLY A 171 -2.01 17.07 -10.63
C GLY A 171 -3.07 18.14 -10.31
N ALA A 172 -3.81 18.61 -11.32
CA ALA A 172 -4.97 19.48 -11.12
C ALA A 172 -6.11 18.80 -10.34
N LEU A 173 -6.35 17.50 -10.58
CA LEU A 173 -7.31 16.70 -9.80
C LEU A 173 -6.82 16.41 -8.38
N VAL A 174 -5.50 16.27 -8.18
CA VAL A 174 -4.90 16.19 -6.84
C VAL A 174 -5.13 17.49 -6.06
N SER A 175 -4.90 18.66 -6.68
CA SER A 175 -5.22 19.96 -6.06
C SER A 175 -6.71 20.11 -5.71
N LEU A 176 -7.59 19.64 -6.58
CA LEU A 176 -9.04 19.65 -6.34
C LEU A 176 -9.42 18.73 -5.18
N THR A 177 -8.84 17.53 -5.12
CA THR A 177 -9.03 16.55 -4.03
C THR A 177 -8.46 17.06 -2.71
N PHE A 178 -7.35 17.80 -2.74
CA PHE A 178 -6.81 18.51 -1.57
C PHE A 178 -7.80 19.58 -1.07
N ASN A 179 -8.44 20.31 -1.98
CA ASN A 179 -9.37 21.39 -1.62
C ASN A 179 -10.75 20.94 -1.14
N ARG A 180 -11.29 19.84 -1.70
CA ARG A 180 -12.69 19.42 -1.54
C ARG A 180 -12.87 17.99 -1.04
N GLY A 181 -11.78 17.31 -0.69
CA GLY A 181 -11.74 15.88 -0.40
C GLY A 181 -12.06 15.01 -1.64
N ALA A 182 -12.07 13.69 -1.43
CA ALA A 182 -12.50 12.69 -2.41
C ALA A 182 -14.04 12.65 -2.63
N SER A 183 -14.68 13.81 -2.63
CA SER A 183 -16.14 13.97 -2.58
C SER A 183 -16.87 13.62 -3.90
N PHE A 184 -16.17 12.95 -4.82
CA PHE A 184 -16.60 12.54 -6.16
C PHE A 184 -17.80 11.57 -6.18
N ALA A 185 -18.12 10.92 -5.05
CA ALA A 185 -19.21 9.95 -4.93
C ALA A 185 -20.36 10.39 -3.99
N ILE A 186 -20.29 11.59 -3.40
CA ILE A 186 -21.29 12.04 -2.41
C ILE A 186 -22.61 12.34 -3.12
N ARG A 187 -23.62 11.50 -2.87
CA ARG A 187 -24.98 11.67 -3.39
C ARG A 187 -25.58 12.98 -2.88
N TRP A 188 -26.26 13.71 -3.77
CA TRP A 188 -26.96 14.92 -3.38
C TRP A 188 -28.12 14.59 -2.43
N ASN A 189 -28.21 15.35 -1.33
CA ASN A 189 -29.34 15.32 -0.41
C ASN A 189 -29.84 16.77 -0.22
N PRO A 190 -30.96 17.17 -0.84
CA PRO A 190 -31.42 18.56 -0.80
C PRO A 190 -31.78 19.06 0.61
N ALA A 191 -32.06 18.17 1.56
CA ALA A 191 -32.35 18.53 2.95
C ALA A 191 -31.10 18.90 3.78
N LYS A 192 -29.90 18.46 3.35
CA LYS A 192 -28.61 18.77 4.00
C LYS A 192 -27.70 19.66 3.15
N ASP A 193 -27.88 19.63 1.83
CA ASP A 193 -27.08 20.35 0.84
C ASP A 193 -27.99 21.01 -0.22
N PRO A 194 -28.68 22.11 0.12
CA PRO A 194 -29.60 22.78 -0.81
C PRO A 194 -28.88 23.43 -2.01
N LYS A 195 -27.54 23.50 -2.00
CA LYS A 195 -26.71 24.07 -3.08
C LYS A 195 -26.15 23.01 -4.05
N ASP A 196 -26.34 21.72 -3.76
CA ASP A 196 -25.68 20.58 -4.43
C ASP A 196 -24.17 20.81 -4.62
N ARG A 197 -23.44 20.97 -3.50
CA ARG A 197 -22.01 21.35 -3.49
C ARG A 197 -21.09 20.32 -4.17
N TYR A 198 -21.57 19.13 -4.47
CA TYR A 198 -20.79 18.06 -5.10
C TYR A 198 -21.20 17.73 -6.54
N ARG A 199 -22.12 18.49 -7.13
CA ARG A 199 -22.61 18.29 -8.51
C ARG A 199 -21.50 18.13 -9.53
N GLU A 200 -20.60 19.10 -9.60
CA GLU A 200 -19.50 19.10 -10.56
C GLU A 200 -18.44 18.04 -10.21
N MET A 201 -18.28 17.66 -8.93
CA MET A 201 -17.38 16.56 -8.53
C MET A 201 -17.90 15.21 -9.07
N ARG A 202 -19.20 14.95 -8.96
CA ARG A 202 -19.82 13.75 -9.55
C ARG A 202 -19.69 13.75 -11.07
N ALA A 203 -19.97 14.89 -11.72
CA ALA A 203 -19.80 15.03 -13.17
C ALA A 203 -18.35 14.79 -13.63
N ILE A 204 -17.34 15.22 -12.86
CA ILE A 204 -15.93 14.90 -13.15
C ILE A 204 -15.68 13.39 -13.02
N LYS A 205 -16.27 12.72 -12.03
CA LYS A 205 -16.16 11.26 -11.89
C LYS A 205 -16.76 10.52 -13.09
N ASP A 206 -17.94 10.94 -13.53
CA ASP A 206 -18.63 10.36 -14.68
C ASP A 206 -17.85 10.62 -15.98
N ALA A 207 -17.31 11.83 -16.16
CA ALA A 207 -16.46 12.19 -17.29
C ALA A 207 -15.14 11.39 -17.30
N MET A 208 -14.48 11.22 -16.15
CA MET A 208 -13.28 10.38 -16.02
C MET A 208 -13.59 8.92 -16.39
N ALA A 209 -14.68 8.35 -15.87
CA ALA A 209 -15.10 6.99 -16.20
C ALA A 209 -15.44 6.80 -17.69
N ALA A 210 -16.05 7.81 -18.31
CA ALA A 210 -16.37 7.84 -19.74
C ALA A 210 -15.18 8.26 -20.65
N LYS A 211 -13.99 8.53 -20.08
CA LYS A 211 -12.81 9.08 -20.78
C LYS A 211 -13.05 10.42 -21.49
N GLN A 212 -14.05 11.18 -21.05
CA GLN A 212 -14.44 12.49 -21.60
C GLN A 212 -13.62 13.62 -20.97
N PHE A 213 -12.29 13.49 -20.99
CA PHE A 213 -11.38 14.37 -20.25
C PHE A 213 -11.47 15.84 -20.68
N THR A 214 -11.80 16.11 -21.95
CA THR A 214 -11.91 17.46 -22.53
C THR A 214 -12.94 18.36 -21.84
N GLY A 215 -13.99 17.80 -21.24
CA GLY A 215 -15.00 18.57 -20.51
C GLY A 215 -14.65 18.91 -19.05
N ILE A 216 -13.63 18.26 -18.48
CA ILE A 216 -13.27 18.40 -17.05
C ILE A 216 -12.86 19.83 -16.65
N PRO A 217 -12.09 20.60 -17.45
CA PRO A 217 -11.78 21.99 -17.13
C PRO A 217 -13.02 22.87 -16.88
N ASP A 218 -14.09 22.70 -17.63
CA ASP A 218 -15.32 23.50 -17.47
C ASP A 218 -16.15 23.06 -16.27
N LEU A 219 -16.12 21.77 -15.91
CA LEU A 219 -16.68 21.29 -14.66
C LEU A 219 -15.95 21.88 -13.44
N ILE A 220 -14.61 21.95 -13.48
CA ILE A 220 -13.79 22.60 -12.44
C ILE A 220 -14.15 24.10 -12.32
N ARG A 221 -14.24 24.82 -13.46
CA ARG A 221 -14.64 26.25 -13.48
C ARG A 221 -16.07 26.46 -12.95
N SER A 222 -16.99 25.55 -13.26
CA SER A 222 -18.40 25.65 -12.86
C SER A 222 -18.62 25.58 -11.34
N MET A 223 -17.67 25.00 -10.58
CA MET A 223 -17.71 24.98 -9.11
C MET A 223 -17.65 26.37 -8.46
N THR A 224 -17.14 27.39 -9.16
CA THR A 224 -17.01 28.76 -8.63
C THR A 224 -18.33 29.34 -8.11
N ARG A 225 -19.48 28.87 -8.63
CA ARG A 225 -20.83 29.20 -8.14
C ARG A 225 -21.03 29.00 -6.63
N LEU A 226 -20.29 28.08 -6.01
CA LEU A 226 -20.49 27.69 -4.60
C LEU A 226 -20.11 28.80 -3.62
N TRP A 227 -19.17 29.66 -4.03
CA TRP A 227 -18.59 30.71 -3.20
C TRP A 227 -19.06 32.12 -3.58
N ARG A 228 -20.00 32.25 -4.51
CA ARG A 228 -20.53 33.56 -4.93
C ARG A 228 -21.13 34.32 -3.74
N GLY A 229 -20.67 35.54 -3.52
CA GLY A 229 -21.07 36.39 -2.41
C GLY A 229 -20.45 36.02 -1.05
N THR A 230 -19.40 35.18 -1.01
CA THR A 230 -18.68 34.83 0.22
C THR A 230 -17.31 35.52 0.27
N ALA A 231 -16.75 35.71 1.47
CA ALA A 231 -15.43 36.32 1.66
C ALA A 231 -14.30 35.61 0.88
N ILE A 232 -14.45 34.31 0.61
CA ILE A 232 -13.48 33.48 -0.12
C ILE A 232 -13.75 33.36 -1.62
N GLU A 233 -14.73 34.10 -2.19
CA GLU A 233 -15.08 34.03 -3.62
C GLU A 233 -13.88 34.24 -4.54
N ALA A 234 -13.09 35.29 -4.27
CA ALA A 234 -11.98 35.69 -5.13
C ALA A 234 -10.88 34.62 -5.20
N GLU A 235 -10.52 34.01 -4.05
CA GLU A 235 -9.53 32.95 -4.00
C GLU A 235 -10.08 31.64 -4.58
N MET A 236 -11.27 31.18 -4.19
CA MET A 236 -11.82 29.94 -4.76
C MET A 236 -12.07 30.06 -6.27
N THR A 237 -12.41 31.24 -6.77
CA THR A 237 -12.47 31.53 -8.21
C THR A 237 -11.11 31.43 -8.88
N ARG A 238 -10.07 32.02 -8.27
CA ARG A 238 -8.68 31.94 -8.77
C ARG A 238 -8.19 30.49 -8.78
N ARG A 239 -8.39 29.73 -7.70
CA ARG A 239 -7.98 28.32 -7.58
C ARG A 239 -8.63 27.44 -8.63
N ARG A 240 -9.96 27.49 -8.79
CA ARG A 240 -10.67 26.72 -9.83
C ARG A 240 -10.21 27.10 -11.25
N LYS A 241 -9.93 28.38 -11.52
CA LYS A 241 -9.37 28.81 -12.82
C LYS A 241 -7.98 28.24 -13.06
N ASN A 242 -7.09 28.28 -12.06
CA ASN A 242 -5.73 27.74 -12.16
C ASN A 242 -5.74 26.22 -12.39
N GLU A 243 -6.54 25.48 -11.60
CA GLU A 243 -6.68 24.02 -11.74
C GLU A 243 -7.24 23.63 -13.12
N ALA A 244 -8.27 24.34 -13.60
CA ALA A 244 -8.82 24.10 -14.94
C ALA A 244 -7.85 24.46 -16.07
N ALA A 245 -7.01 25.48 -15.90
CA ALA A 245 -6.00 25.86 -16.87
C ALA A 245 -4.87 24.81 -16.95
N LEU A 246 -4.38 24.36 -15.79
CA LEU A 246 -3.40 23.28 -15.69
C LEU A 246 -3.95 21.96 -16.29
N PHE A 247 -5.21 21.62 -15.99
CA PHE A 247 -5.84 20.43 -16.56
C PHE A 247 -5.92 20.51 -18.09
N ALA A 248 -6.36 21.65 -18.64
CA ALA A 248 -6.47 21.85 -20.07
C ALA A 248 -5.10 21.81 -20.77
N TYR A 249 -4.06 22.43 -20.17
CA TYR A 249 -2.69 22.37 -20.67
C TYR A 249 -2.19 20.92 -20.77
N GLY A 250 -2.40 20.13 -19.72
CA GLY A 250 -2.02 18.72 -19.69
C GLY A 250 -2.71 17.82 -20.72
N LEU A 251 -3.87 18.21 -21.26
CA LEU A 251 -4.48 17.50 -22.39
C LEU A 251 -3.78 17.81 -23.71
N THR A 252 -3.30 19.04 -23.90
CA THR A 252 -2.65 19.45 -25.16
C THR A 252 -1.27 18.84 -25.36
N THR A 253 -0.52 18.62 -24.26
CA THR A 253 0.80 17.98 -24.27
C THR A 253 0.74 16.47 -24.50
N GLN A 254 -0.41 15.83 -24.24
CA GLN A 254 -0.63 14.40 -24.45
C GLN A 254 -0.97 14.04 -25.92
N SER A 255 -1.33 15.03 -26.74
CA SER A 255 -1.78 14.84 -28.14
C SER A 255 -0.67 14.75 -29.20
N ALA A 256 0.60 14.80 -28.82
CA ALA A 256 1.73 14.64 -29.76
C ALA A 256 2.14 13.16 -29.87
N PRO A 257 1.92 12.48 -31.01
CA PRO A 257 2.36 11.10 -31.18
C PRO A 257 3.89 11.03 -31.31
N PHE A 258 4.53 10.29 -30.40
CA PHE A 258 5.93 9.91 -30.56
C PHE A 258 6.06 8.88 -31.69
N VAL A 259 6.57 9.31 -32.84
CA VAL A 259 6.94 8.43 -33.96
C VAL A 259 8.46 8.22 -33.89
N PRO A 260 8.95 7.00 -33.61
CA PRO A 260 10.37 6.71 -33.69
C PRO A 260 10.76 6.47 -35.15
N SER A 261 11.38 7.45 -35.80
CA SER A 261 12.11 7.25 -37.05
C SER A 261 13.60 7.09 -36.75
N PHE A 262 14.06 5.84 -36.68
CA PHE A 262 15.45 5.55 -37.03
C PHE A 262 15.54 5.61 -38.56
N ASP A 263 16.47 6.42 -39.06
CA ASP A 263 17.11 6.14 -40.35
C ASP A 263 18.59 6.54 -40.26
N LEU A 264 19.44 5.79 -40.97
CA LEU A 264 20.89 5.94 -40.98
C LEU A 264 21.39 5.89 -42.42
N SER A 265 22.54 6.52 -42.65
CA SER A 265 23.39 6.51 -43.86
C SER A 265 23.00 7.37 -45.08
N ASP A 266 23.84 8.39 -45.28
CA ASP A 266 24.64 8.67 -46.48
C ASP A 266 24.09 9.50 -47.68
N ASP A 267 24.59 10.74 -47.73
CA ASP A 267 25.33 11.41 -48.83
C ASP A 267 24.73 11.49 -50.26
N ASP A 268 24.41 12.71 -50.70
CA ASP A 268 25.28 13.49 -51.63
C ASP A 268 24.88 14.99 -51.67
N GLY A 269 25.66 15.85 -52.35
CA GLY A 269 25.58 17.31 -52.19
C GLY A 269 25.58 18.15 -53.46
N SER A 270 24.91 19.31 -53.40
CA SER A 270 25.12 20.53 -54.21
C SER A 270 24.22 21.67 -53.66
N GLY A 271 24.52 22.97 -53.76
CA GLY A 271 25.69 23.69 -54.24
C GLY A 271 25.35 25.18 -54.52
N ALA A 272 26.18 26.13 -54.05
CA ALA A 272 26.04 27.62 -54.15
C ALA A 272 24.83 28.24 -53.42
N GLY A 273 24.85 29.47 -52.87
CA GLY A 273 25.84 30.57 -52.73
C GLY A 273 25.07 31.80 -52.17
N ILE A 274 25.58 32.78 -51.41
CA ILE A 274 26.61 33.82 -51.65
C ILE A 274 26.70 34.70 -50.34
N PRO A 275 27.77 35.49 -50.08
CA PRO A 275 28.22 35.79 -48.70
C PRO A 275 28.12 37.25 -48.19
N GLY A 276 28.51 37.47 -46.93
CA GLY A 276 28.84 38.77 -46.30
C GLY A 276 27.83 39.26 -45.25
N THR A 277 28.18 39.98 -44.18
CA THR A 277 29.48 40.56 -43.73
C THR A 277 29.52 40.78 -42.20
N SER A 278 30.72 40.61 -41.62
CA SER A 278 31.38 41.44 -40.58
C SER A 278 30.65 41.89 -39.28
N ASP A 279 31.20 41.52 -38.11
CA ASP A 279 32.05 42.42 -37.30
C ASP A 279 32.60 41.74 -36.03
N ASP A 280 33.91 41.90 -35.83
CA ASP A 280 34.68 41.67 -34.60
C ASP A 280 34.08 42.47 -33.41
N GLN A 281 34.20 42.15 -32.11
CA GLN A 281 35.33 41.81 -31.23
C GLN A 281 34.69 41.46 -29.83
N GLU A 282 35.30 40.83 -28.81
CA GLU A 282 36.65 40.30 -28.53
C GLU A 282 36.53 39.23 -27.40
N ALA A 283 37.64 38.66 -26.90
CA ALA A 283 37.74 37.90 -25.64
C ALA A 283 38.85 38.50 -24.76
N PRO A 284 38.97 38.19 -23.44
CA PRO A 284 39.86 37.07 -23.10
C PRO A 284 39.60 36.30 -21.77
N ASP A 285 40.21 35.11 -21.70
CA ASP A 285 40.85 34.40 -20.57
C ASP A 285 40.14 34.09 -19.24
N GLY A 286 40.25 32.82 -18.80
CA GLY A 286 39.72 32.40 -17.50
C GLY A 286 39.98 30.98 -16.96
N ALA A 287 40.99 30.25 -17.46
CA ALA A 287 41.54 28.99 -16.89
C ALA A 287 40.66 27.71 -16.87
N GLU A 288 41.33 26.62 -17.27
CA GLU A 288 40.85 25.24 -17.36
C GLU A 288 40.60 24.60 -15.97
N PHE A 289 39.68 23.65 -15.90
CA PHE A 289 39.76 22.52 -14.98
C PHE A 289 39.20 21.26 -15.65
N GLU A 290 40.04 20.24 -15.82
CA GLU A 290 39.64 18.93 -16.33
C GLU A 290 38.71 18.23 -15.32
N GLY A 291 37.66 17.59 -15.83
CA GLY A 291 36.59 16.98 -15.03
C GLY A 291 35.91 15.84 -15.78
N GLN A 292 36.62 14.73 -15.87
CA GLN A 292 36.21 13.43 -16.43
C GLN A 292 34.71 13.12 -16.28
N ALA A 293 34.00 13.04 -17.41
CA ALA A 293 32.57 12.71 -17.44
C ALA A 293 32.37 11.19 -17.35
N ASP A 294 32.26 10.65 -16.13
CA ASP A 294 31.77 9.29 -15.92
C ASP A 294 30.29 9.20 -16.34
N ALA A 295 29.98 8.22 -17.18
CA ALA A 295 28.63 7.97 -17.65
C ALA A 295 27.76 7.43 -16.49
N PHE A 296 26.86 8.26 -15.99
CA PHE A 296 25.80 7.81 -15.09
C PHE A 296 24.78 6.97 -15.87
N ASP A 297 24.94 5.65 -15.77
CA ASP A 297 23.99 4.66 -16.29
C ASP A 297 22.62 4.81 -15.60
N PHE A 298 21.66 5.41 -16.31
CA PHE A 298 20.31 5.61 -15.81
C PHE A 298 19.52 4.28 -15.86
N ALA A 299 19.68 3.48 -14.82
CA ALA A 299 18.86 2.28 -14.62
C ALA A 299 17.34 2.64 -14.67
N PRO A 300 16.53 1.95 -15.49
CA PRO A 300 15.14 2.32 -15.72
C PRO A 300 14.26 2.16 -14.47
N ALA A 301 13.23 3.01 -14.37
CA ALA A 301 12.32 3.00 -13.23
C ALA A 301 11.55 1.67 -13.10
N ILE A 302 11.73 1.00 -11.95
CA ILE A 302 11.16 -0.30 -11.64
C ILE A 302 9.62 -0.20 -11.51
N SER A 303 8.88 -0.77 -12.46
CA SER A 303 7.42 -0.67 -12.55
C SER A 303 6.69 -1.82 -11.87
N ALA A 304 5.53 -1.53 -11.25
CA ALA A 304 4.63 -2.57 -10.72
C ALA A 304 4.10 -3.53 -11.80
N ALA A 305 4.03 -3.08 -13.06
CA ALA A 305 3.68 -3.93 -14.21
C ALA A 305 4.79 -4.93 -14.59
N ALA A 306 5.99 -4.81 -14.03
CA ALA A 306 7.09 -5.75 -14.19
C ALA A 306 7.17 -6.80 -13.07
N VAL A 307 6.34 -6.70 -12.01
CA VAL A 307 6.26 -7.73 -10.96
C VAL A 307 5.70 -9.03 -11.53
N ARG A 308 6.38 -10.14 -11.25
CA ARG A 308 6.00 -11.48 -11.71
C ARG A 308 5.94 -12.44 -10.54
N TRP A 309 5.27 -13.57 -10.77
CA TRP A 309 5.44 -14.73 -9.91
C TRP A 309 6.61 -15.55 -10.45
N ALA A 310 7.49 -16.03 -9.57
CA ALA A 310 8.62 -16.86 -9.98
C ALA A 310 8.12 -18.16 -10.63
N GLU A 311 8.85 -18.64 -11.64
CA GLU A 311 8.66 -19.96 -12.24
C GLU A 311 8.69 -21.05 -11.15
N ASP A 312 7.97 -22.16 -11.34
CA ASP A 312 7.73 -23.14 -10.30
C ASP A 312 9.04 -23.71 -9.72
N GLU A 313 10.04 -23.97 -10.56
CA GLU A 313 11.37 -24.47 -10.17
C GLU A 313 12.17 -23.44 -9.35
N ARG A 314 11.87 -22.15 -9.49
CA ARG A 314 12.50 -21.03 -8.75
C ARG A 314 11.66 -20.57 -7.57
N SER A 315 10.37 -20.92 -7.51
CA SER A 315 9.44 -20.49 -6.47
C SER A 315 9.58 -21.33 -5.18
N PRO A 316 9.63 -20.71 -3.99
CA PRO A 316 9.65 -21.44 -2.71
C PRO A 316 8.38 -22.29 -2.49
N ASP A 317 7.28 -21.91 -3.11
CA ASP A 317 5.97 -22.52 -2.93
C ASP A 317 5.74 -23.75 -3.81
N TYR A 318 6.53 -23.94 -4.88
CA TYR A 318 6.29 -24.98 -5.89
C TYR A 318 7.52 -25.86 -6.18
N ALA A 319 8.75 -25.36 -6.05
CA ALA A 319 9.97 -26.10 -6.41
C ALA A 319 10.19 -27.39 -5.60
N HIS A 320 9.55 -27.50 -4.44
CA HIS A 320 9.58 -28.67 -3.57
C HIS A 320 8.56 -29.77 -3.99
N LEU A 321 7.74 -29.52 -5.01
CA LEU A 321 6.75 -30.45 -5.55
C LEU A 321 7.36 -31.21 -6.74
N VAL A 322 7.73 -32.49 -6.52
CA VAL A 322 8.38 -33.34 -7.54
C VAL A 322 7.55 -33.51 -8.81
N GLU A 323 6.21 -33.49 -8.68
CA GLU A 323 5.26 -33.47 -9.79
C GLU A 323 4.20 -32.39 -9.50
N ALA A 324 4.55 -31.12 -9.73
CA ALA A 324 3.58 -30.04 -9.59
C ALA A 324 2.40 -30.23 -10.58
N PRO A 325 1.14 -30.07 -10.13
CA PRO A 325 -0.01 -30.19 -11.01
C PRO A 325 0.01 -29.04 -12.04
N PRO A 326 -0.39 -29.30 -13.29
CA PRO A 326 -0.34 -28.30 -14.35
C PRO A 326 -1.24 -27.11 -14.02
N THR A 327 -0.72 -25.91 -14.19
CA THR A 327 -1.47 -24.66 -14.03
C THR A 327 -2.70 -24.67 -14.95
N GLY A 328 -3.83 -24.22 -14.43
CA GLY A 328 -5.14 -24.30 -15.08
C GLY A 328 -5.94 -25.56 -14.73
N GLY A 329 -5.32 -26.56 -14.08
CA GLY A 329 -5.99 -27.77 -13.62
C GLY A 329 -7.14 -27.50 -12.64
N LEU A 330 -8.25 -28.23 -12.80
CA LEU A 330 -9.37 -28.25 -11.86
C LEU A 330 -9.16 -29.33 -10.80
N PHE A 331 -9.48 -29.02 -9.55
CA PHE A 331 -9.44 -29.97 -8.44
C PHE A 331 -10.58 -29.73 -7.45
N ARG A 332 -10.97 -30.78 -6.72
CA ARG A 332 -12.02 -30.72 -5.70
C ARG A 332 -11.39 -30.65 -4.32
N LEU A 333 -11.63 -29.56 -3.59
CA LEU A 333 -11.24 -29.42 -2.20
C LEU A 333 -12.39 -29.92 -1.31
N ASN A 334 -12.07 -30.62 -0.22
CA ASN A 334 -12.99 -31.05 0.84
C ASN A 334 -12.26 -31.11 2.20
N ALA A 335 -12.97 -31.40 3.28
CA ALA A 335 -12.37 -31.51 4.61
C ALA A 335 -11.31 -32.62 4.73
N ALA A 336 -11.50 -33.77 4.06
CA ALA A 336 -10.54 -34.88 4.09
C ALA A 336 -9.19 -34.52 3.44
N ALA A 337 -9.19 -33.70 2.39
CA ALA A 337 -7.98 -33.17 1.78
C ALA A 337 -7.22 -32.23 2.73
N LEU A 338 -7.93 -31.40 3.52
CA LEU A 338 -7.30 -30.54 4.52
C LEU A 338 -6.73 -31.34 5.71
N GLU A 339 -7.43 -32.40 6.14
CA GLU A 339 -6.92 -33.32 7.17
C GLU A 339 -5.65 -34.04 6.68
N ALA A 340 -5.68 -34.64 5.49
CA ALA A 340 -4.51 -35.31 4.91
C ALA A 340 -3.31 -34.35 4.70
N LEU A 341 -3.55 -33.08 4.35
CA LEU A 341 -2.51 -32.05 4.32
C LEU A 341 -1.97 -31.70 5.71
N SER A 342 -2.84 -31.60 6.72
CA SER A 342 -2.44 -31.36 8.11
C SER A 342 -1.56 -32.50 8.65
N GLU A 343 -2.00 -33.73 8.44
CA GLU A 343 -1.27 -34.95 8.82
C GLU A 343 0.08 -35.07 8.08
N ALA A 344 0.15 -34.72 6.80
CA ALA A 344 1.40 -34.77 6.03
C ALA A 344 2.38 -33.64 6.40
N ASN A 345 1.93 -32.57 7.05
CA ASN A 345 2.78 -31.48 7.52
C ASN A 345 3.07 -31.55 9.04
N ASP A 346 2.64 -32.61 9.74
CA ASP A 346 2.74 -32.74 11.20
C ASP A 346 2.16 -31.51 11.96
N PHE A 347 1.06 -30.95 11.44
CA PHE A 347 0.37 -29.80 12.03
C PHE A 347 -0.57 -30.26 13.16
N ALA A 348 -0.25 -29.86 14.40
CA ALA A 348 -1.07 -30.15 15.57
C ALA A 348 -2.28 -29.20 15.64
N LEU A 349 -3.43 -29.66 15.13
CA LEU A 349 -4.69 -28.92 15.14
C LEU A 349 -5.65 -29.46 16.21
N PRO A 350 -6.36 -28.62 16.99
CA PRO A 350 -7.29 -29.09 18.00
C PRO A 350 -8.53 -29.74 17.38
N ASP A 351 -9.00 -30.83 18.00
CA ASP A 351 -10.16 -31.58 17.52
C ASP A 351 -11.46 -30.77 17.60
N GLY A 352 -12.30 -30.91 16.57
CA GLY A 352 -13.56 -30.18 16.45
C GLY A 352 -13.45 -28.66 16.24
N ALA A 353 -12.24 -28.08 16.30
CA ALA A 353 -12.06 -26.63 16.18
C ALA A 353 -12.31 -26.11 14.76
N ARG A 354 -12.56 -24.78 14.67
CA ARG A 354 -12.56 -24.07 13.39
C ARG A 354 -11.15 -23.60 13.06
N ILE A 355 -10.64 -24.06 11.93
CA ILE A 355 -9.31 -23.73 11.43
C ILE A 355 -9.48 -22.77 10.25
N LEU A 356 -8.76 -21.65 10.28
CA LEU A 356 -8.65 -20.78 9.12
C LEU A 356 -7.63 -21.39 8.17
N PHE A 357 -7.82 -21.26 6.86
CA PHE A 357 -6.82 -21.72 5.89
C PHE A 357 -6.68 -20.76 4.72
N GLY A 358 -5.51 -20.80 4.09
CA GLY A 358 -5.19 -20.10 2.85
C GLY A 358 -4.60 -21.08 1.83
N LEU A 359 -5.09 -21.03 0.60
CA LEU A 359 -4.54 -21.74 -0.55
C LEU A 359 -4.04 -20.72 -1.57
N ARG A 360 -2.72 -20.54 -1.59
CA ARG A 360 -2.02 -19.62 -2.49
C ARG A 360 -2.08 -20.12 -3.93
N GLY A 361 -2.43 -19.26 -4.88
CA GLY A 361 -2.37 -19.57 -6.31
C GLY A 361 -3.55 -20.37 -6.89
N CYS A 362 -4.74 -20.28 -6.29
CA CYS A 362 -5.95 -20.89 -6.85
C CYS A 362 -7.16 -19.94 -6.81
N ALA A 363 -8.17 -20.23 -7.64
CA ALA A 363 -9.45 -19.53 -7.67
C ALA A 363 -10.63 -20.50 -7.54
N ILE A 364 -11.75 -19.99 -7.03
CA ILE A 364 -13.02 -20.72 -6.94
C ILE A 364 -13.64 -20.79 -8.34
N VAL A 365 -14.04 -22.00 -8.76
CA VAL A 365 -14.78 -22.24 -10.00
C VAL A 365 -16.24 -22.57 -9.71
N ASP A 366 -16.49 -23.40 -8.69
CA ASP A 366 -17.83 -23.76 -8.25
C ASP A 366 -17.89 -23.96 -6.73
N GLY A 367 -19.04 -23.60 -6.14
CA GLY A 367 -19.25 -23.50 -4.70
C GLY A 367 -18.70 -22.22 -4.05
N GLY A 368 -18.52 -22.27 -2.72
CA GLY A 368 -18.00 -21.16 -1.92
C GLY A 368 -19.06 -20.20 -1.34
N GLY A 369 -18.62 -19.21 -0.57
CA GLY A 369 -19.50 -18.22 0.05
C GLY A 369 -20.34 -18.71 1.25
N GLY A 370 -20.13 -19.95 1.70
CA GLY A 370 -20.77 -20.60 2.84
C GLY A 370 -20.21 -22.01 3.05
N PHE A 371 -20.62 -22.70 4.12
CA PHE A 371 -20.19 -24.08 4.38
C PHE A 371 -20.75 -25.09 3.36
N SER A 372 -19.90 -26.01 2.95
CA SER A 372 -20.17 -27.07 1.98
C SER A 372 -19.28 -28.29 2.28
N GLU A 373 -19.66 -29.47 1.80
CA GLU A 373 -18.80 -30.67 1.90
C GLU A 373 -17.55 -30.56 1.01
N SER A 374 -17.68 -29.83 -0.10
CA SER A 374 -16.60 -29.66 -1.08
C SER A 374 -16.83 -28.48 -2.02
N VAL A 375 -15.76 -27.98 -2.62
CA VAL A 375 -15.78 -26.94 -3.67
C VAL A 375 -14.85 -27.31 -4.82
N THR A 376 -15.10 -26.75 -6.01
CA THR A 376 -14.22 -26.93 -7.17
C THR A 376 -13.35 -25.70 -7.32
N LEU A 377 -12.03 -25.91 -7.30
CA LEU A 377 -11.02 -24.87 -7.46
C LEU A 377 -10.24 -25.09 -8.76
N ARG A 378 -9.62 -24.01 -9.25
CA ARG A 378 -8.65 -24.04 -10.34
C ARG A 378 -7.31 -23.53 -9.84
N ASP A 379 -6.24 -24.26 -10.13
CA ASP A 379 -4.89 -23.72 -9.96
C ASP A 379 -4.62 -22.66 -11.03
N ILE A 380 -4.18 -21.47 -10.63
CA ILE A 380 -3.91 -20.37 -11.56
C ILE A 380 -2.59 -19.62 -11.27
N ARG A 381 -1.83 -20.03 -10.24
CA ARG A 381 -0.70 -19.29 -9.63
C ARG A 381 -1.05 -17.83 -9.21
N PRO A 382 -0.32 -17.21 -8.27
CA PRO A 382 -0.47 -15.78 -7.97
C PRO A 382 0.12 -14.88 -9.09
N ASP A 383 -0.18 -13.59 -9.07
CA ASP A 383 0.47 -12.59 -9.96
C ASP A 383 0.76 -11.23 -9.31
N HIS A 384 0.52 -11.09 -8.00
CA HIS A 384 0.61 -9.84 -7.22
C HIS A 384 -0.31 -8.70 -7.67
N GLN A 385 -1.14 -8.87 -8.70
CA GLN A 385 -2.00 -7.82 -9.26
C GLN A 385 -3.46 -8.01 -8.83
N VAL A 386 -3.98 -9.24 -8.96
CA VAL A 386 -5.37 -9.60 -8.68
C VAL A 386 -5.48 -10.71 -7.64
N ALA A 387 -6.66 -10.85 -7.04
CA ALA A 387 -6.92 -11.84 -6.00
C ALA A 387 -7.00 -13.27 -6.58
N ARG A 388 -5.85 -13.96 -6.62
CA ARG A 388 -5.63 -15.32 -7.17
C ARG A 388 -5.33 -16.37 -6.11
N CYS A 389 -5.88 -16.20 -4.91
CA CYS A 389 -5.79 -17.15 -3.81
C CYS A 389 -7.19 -17.40 -3.23
N VAL A 390 -7.31 -18.47 -2.46
CA VAL A 390 -8.50 -18.77 -1.67
C VAL A 390 -8.16 -18.65 -0.19
N LEU A 391 -9.04 -18.01 0.58
CA LEU A 391 -9.05 -18.12 2.04
C LEU A 391 -10.34 -18.81 2.47
N GLY A 392 -10.28 -19.59 3.54
CA GLY A 392 -11.41 -20.37 3.98
C GLY A 392 -11.44 -20.68 5.47
N VAL A 393 -12.56 -21.25 5.88
CA VAL A 393 -12.80 -21.77 7.23
C VAL A 393 -13.14 -23.24 7.11
N TRP A 394 -12.43 -24.07 7.85
CA TRP A 394 -12.66 -25.50 7.99
C TRP A 394 -13.27 -25.77 9.36
N ASP A 395 -14.52 -26.23 9.38
CA ASP A 395 -15.22 -26.66 10.59
C ASP A 395 -14.96 -28.16 10.76
N ARG A 396 -13.94 -28.52 11.57
CA ARG A 396 -13.52 -29.92 11.77
C ARG A 396 -14.65 -30.77 12.35
N ALA A 397 -15.41 -30.22 13.30
CA ALA A 397 -16.53 -30.92 13.95
C ALA A 397 -17.63 -31.35 12.96
N LYS A 398 -17.84 -30.59 11.88
CA LYS A 398 -18.85 -30.88 10.85
C LYS A 398 -18.28 -31.47 9.56
N SER A 399 -16.95 -31.58 9.44
CA SER A 399 -16.26 -31.94 8.19
C SER A 399 -16.67 -31.05 6.99
N GLN A 400 -16.91 -29.76 7.24
CA GLN A 400 -17.35 -28.80 6.23
C GLN A 400 -16.30 -27.70 5.99
N ILE A 401 -16.28 -27.16 4.77
CA ILE A 401 -15.41 -26.06 4.36
C ILE A 401 -16.23 -24.90 3.77
N ALA A 402 -15.83 -23.67 4.10
CA ALA A 402 -16.31 -22.45 3.46
C ALA A 402 -15.11 -21.73 2.83
N VAL A 403 -15.21 -21.33 1.56
CA VAL A 403 -14.13 -20.66 0.82
C VAL A 403 -14.57 -19.31 0.24
N PHE A 404 -13.61 -18.40 0.15
CA PHE A 404 -13.79 -17.02 -0.28
C PHE A 404 -12.57 -16.60 -1.11
N ALA A 405 -12.81 -15.85 -2.19
CA ALA A 405 -11.73 -15.33 -3.03
C ALA A 405 -10.89 -14.29 -2.27
N GLY A 406 -9.58 -14.26 -2.53
CA GLY A 406 -8.64 -13.42 -1.81
C GLY A 406 -7.21 -13.46 -2.37
N SER A 407 -6.27 -12.96 -1.58
CA SER A 407 -4.84 -12.99 -1.88
C SER A 407 -4.06 -13.36 -0.62
N THR A 408 -3.06 -14.23 -0.77
CA THR A 408 -2.11 -14.62 0.29
C THR A 408 -0.68 -14.21 -0.07
N VAL A 409 -0.55 -13.15 -0.86
CA VAL A 409 0.70 -12.57 -1.36
C VAL A 409 0.62 -11.04 -1.24
N PRO A 410 1.74 -10.31 -1.14
CA PRO A 410 1.74 -8.85 -1.20
C PRO A 410 1.27 -8.37 -2.59
N ASN A 411 0.76 -7.15 -2.70
CA ASN A 411 0.43 -6.57 -4.00
C ASN A 411 1.68 -6.03 -4.71
N ALA A 412 1.63 -5.87 -6.03
CA ALA A 412 2.77 -5.53 -6.86
C ALA A 412 3.48 -4.23 -6.40
N ALA A 413 2.72 -3.23 -5.94
CA ALA A 413 3.27 -2.01 -5.36
C ALA A 413 4.17 -2.27 -4.13
N ALA A 414 3.81 -3.23 -3.28
CA ALA A 414 4.63 -3.61 -2.13
C ALA A 414 5.88 -4.42 -2.53
N VAL A 415 5.82 -5.24 -3.59
CA VAL A 415 7.02 -5.92 -4.11
C VAL A 415 8.04 -4.89 -4.61
N VAL A 416 7.60 -3.92 -5.41
CA VAL A 416 8.44 -2.79 -5.87
C VAL A 416 8.96 -1.96 -4.70
N SER A 417 8.11 -1.67 -3.70
CA SER A 417 8.50 -0.86 -2.54
C SER A 417 9.63 -1.52 -1.74
N TRP A 418 9.52 -2.82 -1.44
CA TRP A 418 10.61 -3.55 -0.79
C TRP A 418 11.88 -3.57 -1.66
N ARG A 419 11.77 -3.87 -2.96
CA ARG A 419 12.93 -3.96 -3.86
C ARG A 419 13.70 -2.64 -4.00
N ALA A 420 12.99 -1.51 -3.97
CA ALA A 420 13.55 -0.18 -4.15
C ALA A 420 13.96 0.53 -2.84
N LYS A 421 13.30 0.23 -1.72
CA LYS A 421 13.41 1.01 -0.46
C LYS A 421 13.61 0.17 0.80
N HIS A 422 13.47 -1.15 0.71
CA HIS A 422 13.47 -2.08 1.84
C HIS A 422 12.46 -1.72 2.96
N ASP A 423 11.34 -1.06 2.62
CA ASP A 423 10.39 -0.54 3.61
C ASP A 423 9.24 -1.53 3.92
N ARG A 424 8.53 -1.99 2.89
CA ARG A 424 7.26 -2.74 3.01
C ARG A 424 7.14 -3.70 1.84
N GLY A 425 6.62 -4.90 2.08
CA GLY A 425 6.56 -5.98 1.09
C GLY A 425 7.30 -7.21 1.57
N ASN A 426 6.57 -8.27 1.85
CA ASN A 426 7.12 -9.60 2.09
C ASN A 426 6.11 -10.69 1.73
N LEU A 427 6.61 -11.89 1.44
CA LEU A 427 5.81 -13.09 1.26
C LEU A 427 5.91 -13.93 2.54
N LEU A 428 4.80 -14.10 3.27
CA LEU A 428 4.76 -15.06 4.39
C LEU A 428 4.99 -16.48 3.85
N SER A 429 5.85 -17.27 4.49
CA SER A 429 6.08 -18.67 4.08
C SER A 429 4.80 -19.51 4.21
N THR A 430 4.73 -20.66 3.53
CA THR A 430 3.70 -21.67 3.82
C THR A 430 4.00 -22.37 5.14
N GLY A 431 2.97 -22.71 5.91
CA GLY A 431 3.10 -23.22 7.27
C GLY A 431 1.82 -23.11 8.08
N LEU A 432 1.92 -23.40 9.37
CA LEU A 432 0.85 -23.22 10.36
C LEU A 432 1.17 -22.03 11.28
N TYR A 433 0.19 -21.16 11.46
CA TYR A 433 0.34 -19.87 12.15
C TYR A 433 -0.75 -19.62 13.19
N GLY A 434 -0.42 -18.86 14.23
CA GLY A 434 -1.38 -18.35 15.19
C GLY A 434 -1.98 -17.00 14.78
N TYR A 435 -3.30 -16.86 14.91
CA TYR A 435 -4.00 -15.59 14.74
C TYR A 435 -5.01 -15.33 15.86
N ILE A 436 -5.04 -14.11 16.40
CA ILE A 436 -6.08 -13.68 17.35
C ILE A 436 -7.03 -12.67 16.71
N VAL A 437 -8.31 -12.64 17.08
CA VAL A 437 -9.22 -11.58 16.63
C VAL A 437 -8.77 -10.21 17.17
N GLY A 438 -8.80 -9.18 16.34
CA GLY A 438 -8.42 -7.82 16.73
C GLY A 438 -8.62 -6.77 15.64
N THR A 439 -7.95 -5.64 15.80
CA THR A 439 -8.10 -4.45 14.95
C THR A 439 -6.92 -4.28 14.00
N HIS A 440 -7.18 -4.15 12.70
CA HIS A 440 -6.19 -3.85 11.68
C HIS A 440 -6.45 -2.46 11.09
N ASN A 441 -5.52 -1.52 11.27
CA ASN A 441 -5.61 -0.14 10.74
C ASN A 441 -6.98 0.52 11.01
N GLY A 442 -7.34 0.56 12.30
CA GLY A 442 -8.60 1.11 12.82
C GLY A 442 -9.84 0.24 12.59
N LYS A 443 -9.75 -0.89 11.86
CA LYS A 443 -10.91 -1.73 11.50
C LYS A 443 -10.95 -2.98 12.40
N PRO A 444 -11.96 -3.12 13.27
CA PRO A 444 -12.06 -4.24 14.21
C PRO A 444 -12.48 -5.52 13.49
N GLY A 445 -12.57 -6.65 14.21
CA GLY A 445 -13.04 -7.93 13.64
C GLY A 445 -12.10 -8.58 12.61
N CYS A 446 -10.86 -8.10 12.48
CA CYS A 446 -9.81 -8.73 11.69
C CYS A 446 -9.12 -9.84 12.50
N PHE A 447 -8.22 -10.59 11.88
CA PHE A 447 -7.39 -11.58 12.58
C PHE A 447 -5.94 -11.12 12.53
N LEU A 448 -5.27 -11.01 13.67
CA LEU A 448 -3.91 -10.49 13.78
C LEU A 448 -2.92 -11.64 13.97
N LEU A 449 -1.86 -11.67 13.17
CA LEU A 449 -0.78 -12.68 13.29
C LEU A 449 -0.12 -12.53 14.66
N ARG A 450 -0.40 -13.45 15.59
CA ARG A 450 -0.06 -13.31 17.02
C ARG A 450 0.13 -14.71 17.63
N LYS A 451 0.52 -14.77 18.90
CA LYS A 451 0.64 -16.03 19.64
C LYS A 451 -0.72 -16.71 19.72
N THR A 452 -0.83 -17.94 19.25
CA THR A 452 -2.12 -18.67 19.31
C THR A 452 -2.00 -20.20 19.39
N ALA A 453 -0.80 -20.75 19.23
CA ALA A 453 -0.44 -22.10 19.69
C ALA A 453 1.07 -22.26 19.76
N SER A 454 1.79 -21.84 18.71
CA SER A 454 3.24 -21.70 18.74
C SER A 454 3.66 -20.52 19.62
N VAL A 455 4.74 -20.69 20.39
CA VAL A 455 5.20 -19.69 21.39
C VAL A 455 5.70 -18.37 20.76
N PHE A 456 5.99 -18.41 19.46
CA PHE A 456 6.72 -17.41 18.70
C PHE A 456 5.82 -16.28 18.17
N ARG A 457 6.21 -15.03 18.44
CA ARG A 457 5.70 -13.84 17.73
C ARG A 457 6.44 -13.64 16.39
N GLU A 458 7.65 -14.19 16.31
CA GLU A 458 8.47 -14.18 15.11
C GLU A 458 8.03 -15.29 14.15
N VAL A 459 8.12 -15.00 12.86
CA VAL A 459 7.89 -15.93 11.76
C VAL A 459 8.97 -15.69 10.70
N VAL A 460 9.07 -16.58 9.72
CA VAL A 460 9.94 -16.38 8.56
C VAL A 460 9.13 -15.87 7.38
N VAL A 461 9.60 -14.79 6.77
CA VAL A 461 9.05 -14.22 5.53
C VAL A 461 10.13 -14.12 4.48
N ARG A 462 9.76 -14.20 3.20
CA ARG A 462 10.66 -14.02 2.07
C ARG A 462 10.64 -12.57 1.57
N ARG A 463 11.81 -12.08 1.16
CA ARG A 463 12.05 -10.71 0.72
C ARG A 463 13.08 -10.68 -0.42
N SER A 464 12.65 -10.36 -1.65
CA SER A 464 13.56 -10.16 -2.79
C SER A 464 14.17 -8.77 -2.82
N SER A 465 15.49 -8.72 -2.67
CA SER A 465 16.28 -7.51 -2.86
C SER A 465 17.04 -7.53 -4.20
N ALA A 466 16.88 -8.60 -5.00
CA ALA A 466 17.57 -8.78 -6.28
C ALA A 466 16.70 -8.37 -7.47
N ASP A 467 15.40 -8.70 -7.46
CA ASP A 467 14.47 -8.51 -8.58
C ASP A 467 13.03 -8.19 -8.10
N LEU A 468 12.02 -8.50 -8.90
CA LEU A 468 10.59 -8.33 -8.59
C LEU A 468 9.83 -9.67 -8.51
N GLU A 469 10.55 -10.77 -8.29
CA GLU A 469 9.99 -12.10 -8.07
C GLU A 469 10.24 -12.52 -6.61
N TYR A 470 9.56 -13.55 -6.12
CA TYR A 470 9.92 -14.19 -4.84
C TYR A 470 10.47 -15.58 -5.13
N SER A 471 11.79 -15.73 -5.04
CA SER A 471 12.54 -16.91 -5.50
C SER A 471 13.31 -17.58 -4.36
N LEU A 472 13.76 -18.82 -4.57
CA LEU A 472 14.46 -19.63 -3.55
C LEU A 472 15.75 -18.99 -3.00
N ASP A 473 16.46 -18.20 -3.79
CA ASP A 473 17.72 -17.54 -3.44
C ASP A 473 17.53 -16.29 -2.54
N ASP A 474 16.31 -15.75 -2.45
CA ASP A 474 15.94 -14.62 -1.60
C ASP A 474 16.35 -14.72 -0.13
N MET A 475 16.32 -13.57 0.55
CA MET A 475 16.41 -13.50 2.00
C MET A 475 15.19 -14.16 2.66
N ALA A 476 15.45 -15.23 3.43
CA ALA A 476 14.54 -15.75 4.45
C ALA A 476 14.75 -14.93 5.73
N HIS A 477 13.83 -14.02 6.03
CA HIS A 477 13.93 -13.06 7.12
C HIS A 477 13.07 -13.51 8.31
N VAL A 478 13.72 -13.88 9.42
CA VAL A 478 13.05 -14.03 10.73
C VAL A 478 12.67 -12.64 11.24
N CYS A 479 11.37 -12.34 11.37
CA CYS A 479 10.92 -11.04 11.88
C CYS A 479 9.52 -11.13 12.52
N THR A 480 8.99 -10.00 13.01
CA THR A 480 7.62 -9.88 13.56
C THR A 480 6.71 -9.05 12.63
N PRO A 481 6.35 -9.56 11.44
CA PRO A 481 5.63 -8.80 10.43
C PRO A 481 4.18 -8.50 10.84
N GLY A 482 3.60 -7.51 10.19
CA GLY A 482 2.20 -7.11 10.35
C GLY A 482 1.21 -7.91 9.49
N ASP A 483 1.50 -9.17 9.17
CA ASP A 483 0.79 -9.97 8.15
C ASP A 483 -0.55 -10.52 8.65
N ASN A 484 -1.48 -9.61 8.91
CA ASN A 484 -2.81 -9.88 9.45
C ASN A 484 -3.76 -10.45 8.39
N ILE A 485 -4.85 -11.12 8.79
CA ILE A 485 -5.98 -11.43 7.90
C ILE A 485 -7.03 -10.32 8.00
N HIS A 486 -7.32 -9.65 6.88
CA HIS A 486 -8.25 -8.52 6.82
C HIS A 486 -8.99 -8.47 5.46
N PRO A 487 -9.95 -7.55 5.22
CA PRO A 487 -10.54 -7.42 3.89
C PRO A 487 -9.54 -6.80 2.91
N THR A 488 -9.62 -7.18 1.63
CA THR A 488 -8.90 -6.53 0.51
C THR A 488 -9.17 -5.02 0.41
N PHE A 489 -10.32 -4.57 0.94
CA PHE A 489 -10.96 -3.26 0.78
C PHE A 489 -11.62 -3.01 -0.58
N PHE A 490 -11.64 -4.02 -1.47
CA PHE A 490 -12.34 -4.00 -2.76
C PHE A 490 -13.52 -4.98 -2.73
N GLN A 491 -14.59 -4.70 -3.47
CA GLN A 491 -15.75 -5.60 -3.56
C GLN A 491 -15.59 -6.72 -4.61
N THR A 492 -14.50 -6.68 -5.39
CA THR A 492 -14.20 -7.62 -6.48
C THR A 492 -12.79 -8.19 -6.31
N THR A 493 -12.44 -9.21 -7.10
CA THR A 493 -11.09 -9.80 -7.16
C THR A 493 -10.08 -8.95 -7.95
N ALA A 494 -10.51 -7.86 -8.59
CA ALA A 494 -9.71 -7.08 -9.55
C ALA A 494 -8.59 -6.23 -8.93
N ALA A 495 -8.56 -6.11 -7.60
CA ALA A 495 -7.46 -5.46 -6.87
C ALA A 495 -7.45 -5.93 -5.41
N PHE A 496 -6.31 -5.79 -4.74
CA PHE A 496 -6.19 -5.97 -3.30
C PHE A 496 -5.09 -5.09 -2.70
N SER A 497 -5.24 -4.73 -1.43
CA SER A 497 -4.23 -4.00 -0.65
C SER A 497 -3.58 -4.95 0.36
N SER A 498 -2.32 -5.34 0.14
CA SER A 498 -1.53 -6.11 1.09
C SER A 498 -0.04 -5.84 0.94
N VAL A 499 0.67 -5.62 2.05
CA VAL A 499 2.15 -5.58 2.10
C VAL A 499 2.78 -6.90 2.55
N GLY A 500 1.96 -7.94 2.72
CA GLY A 500 2.32 -9.25 3.29
C GLY A 500 1.16 -9.93 4.04
N CYS A 501 0.15 -9.14 4.42
CA CYS A 501 -1.16 -9.58 4.92
C CYS A 501 -1.87 -10.60 4.01
N GLN A 502 -2.76 -11.37 4.63
CA GLN A 502 -3.68 -12.28 3.92
C GLN A 502 -5.04 -11.59 3.79
N VAL A 503 -5.65 -11.59 2.61
CA VAL A 503 -6.80 -10.69 2.35
C VAL A 503 -7.97 -11.36 1.65
N VAL A 504 -9.18 -11.15 2.15
CA VAL A 504 -10.43 -11.68 1.57
C VAL A 504 -11.19 -10.57 0.84
N VAL A 505 -11.79 -10.85 -0.32
CA VAL A 505 -12.61 -9.87 -1.06
C VAL A 505 -13.72 -9.32 -0.16
N GLY A 506 -13.92 -7.99 -0.15
CA GLY A 506 -14.86 -7.29 0.71
C GLY A 506 -14.23 -6.07 1.41
N SER A 507 -14.97 -5.47 2.35
CA SER A 507 -14.53 -4.27 3.08
C SER A 507 -14.94 -4.29 4.55
N ALA A 508 -14.26 -3.47 5.36
CA ALA A 508 -14.66 -3.11 6.72
C ALA A 508 -14.54 -1.60 6.92
N SER A 509 -15.48 -0.98 7.66
CA SER A 509 -15.31 0.38 8.18
C SER A 509 -14.59 0.37 9.55
N PRO A 510 -14.11 1.53 10.05
CA PRO A 510 -13.63 1.64 11.43
C PRO A 510 -14.69 1.31 12.49
N ALA A 511 -15.98 1.61 12.20
CA ALA A 511 -17.11 1.21 13.03
C ALA A 511 -17.40 -0.31 13.02
N GLY A 512 -16.70 -1.09 12.17
CA GLY A 512 -16.89 -2.54 12.02
C GLY A 512 -18.05 -2.93 11.10
N ASP A 513 -18.40 -2.08 10.13
CA ASP A 513 -19.34 -2.42 9.06
C ASP A 513 -18.67 -3.35 8.04
N HIS A 514 -18.79 -4.65 8.26
CA HIS A 514 -18.25 -5.67 7.38
C HIS A 514 -19.17 -5.91 6.17
N ARG A 515 -18.61 -5.93 4.97
CA ARG A 515 -19.36 -6.12 3.72
C ARG A 515 -18.65 -7.07 2.75
N GLY A 516 -19.45 -7.70 1.89
CA GLY A 516 -18.97 -8.64 0.87
C GLY A 516 -18.53 -10.00 1.44
N PRO A 517 -17.75 -10.79 0.67
CA PRO A 517 -17.27 -12.10 1.09
C PRO A 517 -16.55 -12.09 2.46
N TRP A 518 -15.82 -11.03 2.80
CA TRP A 518 -15.21 -10.81 4.11
C TRP A 518 -16.18 -10.90 5.29
N ALA A 519 -17.39 -10.35 5.16
CA ALA A 519 -18.40 -10.41 6.23
C ALA A 519 -18.82 -11.86 6.51
N LYS A 520 -19.03 -12.64 5.44
CA LYS A 520 -19.36 -14.06 5.52
C LYS A 520 -18.18 -14.91 6.01
N PHE A 521 -16.94 -14.58 5.63
CA PHE A 521 -15.75 -15.26 6.16
C PHE A 521 -15.66 -15.14 7.68
N ARG A 522 -15.89 -13.93 8.22
CA ARG A 522 -15.97 -13.70 9.68
C ARG A 522 -17.10 -14.51 10.34
N GLU A 523 -18.28 -14.51 9.74
CA GLU A 523 -19.45 -15.26 10.22
C GLU A 523 -19.16 -16.77 10.26
N MET A 524 -18.61 -17.35 9.19
CA MET A 524 -18.25 -18.78 9.13
C MET A 524 -17.14 -19.12 10.14
N ALA A 525 -16.19 -18.20 10.38
CA ALA A 525 -15.20 -18.34 11.44
C ALA A 525 -15.81 -18.30 12.86
N GLY A 526 -17.07 -17.91 13.00
CA GLY A 526 -17.76 -17.79 14.29
C GLY A 526 -17.65 -16.41 14.95
N GLN A 527 -17.11 -15.40 14.25
CA GLN A 527 -17.15 -14.02 14.76
C GLN A 527 -18.57 -13.44 14.62
N VAL A 528 -19.05 -12.80 15.69
CA VAL A 528 -20.32 -12.06 15.71
C VAL A 528 -20.09 -10.57 15.96
N GLY A 529 -20.97 -9.73 15.41
CA GLY A 529 -20.91 -8.27 15.60
C GLY A 529 -19.68 -7.58 14.97
N PRO A 530 -19.48 -6.28 15.28
CA PRO A 530 -18.46 -5.44 14.64
C PRO A 530 -17.02 -5.82 15.00
N ALA A 531 -16.77 -6.30 16.22
CA ALA A 531 -15.42 -6.62 16.69
C ALA A 531 -15.08 -8.12 16.71
N GLY A 532 -16.08 -9.00 16.53
CA GLY A 532 -15.93 -10.40 16.86
C GLY A 532 -15.74 -10.56 18.38
N THR A 533 -14.89 -11.50 18.77
CA THR A 533 -14.45 -11.66 20.17
C THR A 533 -12.97 -11.32 20.25
N PRO A 534 -12.57 -10.07 20.58
CA PRO A 534 -11.17 -9.66 20.60
C PRO A 534 -10.30 -10.59 21.46
N GLY A 535 -9.11 -10.94 20.95
CA GLY A 535 -8.21 -11.91 21.57
C GLY A 535 -8.57 -13.38 21.32
N ALA A 536 -9.73 -13.71 20.74
CA ALA A 536 -10.13 -15.09 20.50
C ALA A 536 -9.14 -15.81 19.55
N PRO A 537 -8.71 -17.04 19.91
CA PRO A 537 -7.66 -17.77 19.19
C PRO A 537 -8.17 -18.48 17.93
N TYR A 538 -7.37 -18.42 16.86
CA TYR A 538 -7.48 -19.20 15.63
C TYR A 538 -6.12 -19.75 15.20
N PHE A 539 -6.14 -20.95 14.61
CA PHE A 539 -5.07 -21.45 13.77
C PHE A 539 -5.29 -21.01 12.32
N TYR A 540 -4.21 -20.73 11.60
CA TYR A 540 -4.21 -20.44 10.17
C TYR A 540 -3.22 -21.34 9.44
N MET A 541 -3.74 -22.26 8.62
CA MET A 541 -2.95 -23.16 7.77
C MET A 541 -2.78 -22.53 6.38
N LEU A 542 -1.56 -22.10 6.03
CA LEU A 542 -1.24 -21.50 4.74
C LEU A 542 -0.45 -22.50 3.88
N LEU A 543 -1.07 -22.96 2.80
CA LEU A 543 -0.53 -23.90 1.81
C LEU A 543 -0.79 -23.37 0.40
N THR A 544 -0.41 -24.12 -0.64
CA THR A 544 -0.70 -23.78 -2.04
C THR A 544 -1.95 -24.50 -2.59
N GLY A 545 -2.52 -23.94 -3.66
CA GLY A 545 -3.51 -24.62 -4.49
C GLY A 545 -2.97 -25.89 -5.13
N ALA A 546 -1.69 -25.90 -5.50
CA ALA A 546 -1.00 -27.08 -6.03
C ALA A 546 -0.92 -28.21 -5.01
N GLU A 547 -0.54 -27.92 -3.76
CA GLU A 547 -0.56 -28.90 -2.67
C GLU A 547 -1.96 -29.42 -2.41
N ALA A 548 -2.99 -28.56 -2.47
CA ALA A 548 -4.39 -28.97 -2.33
C ALA A 548 -4.91 -29.81 -3.52
N ALA A 549 -4.40 -29.61 -4.74
CA ALA A 549 -4.68 -30.46 -5.89
C ALA A 549 -3.96 -31.82 -5.80
N LEU A 550 -2.77 -31.84 -5.19
CA LEU A 550 -2.01 -33.06 -4.88
C LEU A 550 -2.49 -33.79 -3.61
N ALA A 551 -3.42 -33.21 -2.85
CA ALA A 551 -4.04 -33.80 -1.67
C ALA A 551 -5.02 -34.94 -2.03
N ARG A 552 -4.46 -36.00 -2.62
CA ARG A 552 -5.02 -37.35 -2.59
C ARG A 552 -5.00 -37.85 -1.14
N SER A 553 -5.55 -39.03 -0.88
CA SER A 553 -5.69 -39.60 0.47
C SER A 553 -4.38 -39.84 1.26
N ALA A 554 -3.21 -39.59 0.67
CA ALA A 554 -1.91 -39.57 1.35
C ALA A 554 -0.91 -38.68 0.58
N PRO A 555 -0.85 -37.35 0.84
CA PRO A 555 0.17 -36.49 0.26
C PRO A 555 1.55 -36.74 0.92
N PRO A 556 2.67 -36.56 0.21
CA PRO A 556 3.99 -36.91 0.74
C PRO A 556 4.39 -36.00 1.90
N ARG A 557 4.78 -36.65 3.02
CA ARG A 557 5.11 -36.01 4.31
C ARG A 557 6.24 -35.01 4.18
N ARG A 558 6.17 -33.93 4.96
CA ARG A 558 7.13 -32.82 4.99
C ARG A 558 7.07 -32.10 6.34
N LEU A 559 8.12 -31.38 6.72
CA LEU A 559 8.11 -30.48 7.89
C LEU A 559 8.37 -29.05 7.43
N ARG A 560 7.68 -28.07 8.03
CA ARG A 560 7.81 -26.64 7.74
C ARG A 560 7.40 -25.82 8.96
N PHE A 561 7.41 -24.49 8.86
CA PHE A 561 7.02 -23.61 9.97
C PHE A 561 5.65 -24.03 10.55
N GLY A 562 5.61 -24.26 11.87
CA GLY A 562 4.42 -24.71 12.60
C GLY A 562 4.17 -26.22 12.60
N SER A 563 5.00 -27.05 11.96
CA SER A 563 5.05 -28.50 12.22
C SER A 563 5.45 -28.79 13.67
N SER A 564 5.05 -29.92 14.23
CA SER A 564 5.36 -30.29 15.62
C SER A 564 5.46 -31.80 15.87
N GLY A 565 6.17 -32.20 16.93
CA GLY A 565 6.28 -33.58 17.41
C GLY A 565 7.67 -34.21 17.23
N GLU A 566 7.77 -35.53 17.43
CA GLU A 566 9.06 -36.25 17.50
C GLU A 566 9.91 -36.13 16.22
N ARG A 567 9.29 -36.08 15.04
CA ARG A 567 10.04 -35.88 13.77
C ARG A 567 10.67 -34.49 13.70
N VAL A 568 10.00 -33.47 14.22
CA VAL A 568 10.60 -32.13 14.36
C VAL A 568 11.74 -32.18 15.37
N ARG A 569 11.57 -32.83 16.53
CA ARG A 569 12.63 -32.98 17.54
C ARG A 569 13.89 -33.65 16.96
N ALA A 570 13.72 -34.78 16.27
CA ALA A 570 14.82 -35.47 15.58
C ALA A 570 15.50 -34.60 14.51
N MET A 571 14.73 -33.78 13.77
CA MET A 571 15.30 -32.81 12.84
C MET A 571 16.08 -31.70 13.54
N GLN A 572 15.60 -31.19 14.67
CA GLN A 572 16.27 -30.16 15.46
C GLN A 572 17.60 -30.68 16.05
N GLU A 573 17.64 -31.93 16.51
CA GLU A 573 18.88 -32.61 16.94
C GLU A 573 19.89 -32.69 15.80
N LYS A 574 19.47 -33.13 14.60
CA LYS A 574 20.34 -33.19 13.41
C LYS A 574 20.78 -31.82 12.90
N LEU A 575 19.97 -30.77 13.11
CA LEU A 575 20.30 -29.37 12.84
C LEU A 575 21.22 -28.74 13.90
N GLY A 576 21.49 -29.43 15.02
CA GLY A 576 22.34 -28.93 16.10
C GLY A 576 21.69 -27.88 17.00
N ILE A 577 20.36 -27.87 17.11
CA ILE A 577 19.65 -26.97 18.03
C ILE A 577 19.86 -27.47 19.47
N SER A 578 20.29 -26.57 20.36
CA SER A 578 20.72 -26.90 21.72
C SER A 578 19.61 -27.37 22.65
N ALA A 579 18.36 -27.02 22.37
CA ALA A 579 17.18 -27.49 23.09
C ALA A 579 16.07 -27.91 22.10
N PRO A 580 16.07 -29.17 21.62
CA PRO A 580 15.04 -29.72 20.75
C PRO A 580 13.66 -29.82 21.44
N ASP A 581 12.83 -28.80 21.29
CA ASP A 581 11.48 -28.73 21.87
C ASP A 581 10.47 -29.63 21.12
N GLY A 582 10.68 -29.86 19.82
CA GLY A 582 9.73 -30.49 18.91
C GLY A 582 8.78 -29.50 18.25
N GLU A 583 9.04 -28.18 18.30
CA GLU A 583 8.28 -27.14 17.59
C GLU A 583 9.09 -26.56 16.42
N PHE A 584 8.50 -26.54 15.22
CA PHE A 584 9.13 -25.92 14.06
C PHE A 584 8.89 -24.40 14.08
N GLY A 585 9.58 -23.74 15.01
CA GLY A 585 9.60 -22.29 15.15
C GLY A 585 10.68 -21.57 14.30
N PRO A 586 10.91 -20.28 14.56
CA PRO A 586 11.87 -19.44 13.84
C PRO A 586 13.31 -19.97 13.88
N ALA A 587 13.78 -20.48 15.03
CA ALA A 587 15.11 -21.04 15.16
C ALA A 587 15.30 -22.29 14.27
N THR A 588 14.33 -23.21 14.31
CA THR A 588 14.26 -24.39 13.43
C THR A 588 14.25 -24.01 11.95
N SER A 589 13.44 -23.01 11.59
CA SER A 589 13.36 -22.51 10.22
C SER A 589 14.66 -21.85 9.75
N ALA A 590 15.30 -21.01 10.57
CA ALA A 590 16.57 -20.37 10.25
C ALA A 590 17.70 -21.40 10.07
N ALA A 591 17.77 -22.41 10.94
CA ALA A 591 18.73 -23.50 10.82
C ALA A 591 18.53 -24.32 9.54
N LEU A 592 17.28 -24.67 9.19
CA LEU A 592 16.98 -25.39 7.95
C LEU A 592 17.29 -24.54 6.71
N HIS A 593 16.93 -23.25 6.69
CA HIS A 593 17.31 -22.35 5.58
C HIS A 593 18.83 -22.29 5.42
N ALA A 594 19.60 -22.19 6.51
CA ALA A 594 21.06 -22.18 6.45
C ALA A 594 21.65 -23.49 5.88
N LEU A 595 21.11 -24.65 6.29
CA LEU A 595 21.49 -25.95 5.76
C LEU A 595 21.18 -26.07 4.26
N GLN A 596 19.97 -25.69 3.85
CA GLN A 596 19.55 -25.70 2.45
C GLN A 596 20.44 -24.77 1.60
N LYS A 597 20.65 -23.51 2.02
CA LYS A 597 21.51 -22.56 1.29
C LYS A 597 22.93 -23.07 1.13
N LYS A 598 23.49 -23.77 2.13
CA LYS A 598 24.83 -24.39 2.05
C LYS A 598 24.90 -25.53 1.04
N ARG A 599 23.81 -26.28 0.81
CA ARG A 599 23.76 -27.44 -0.11
C ARG A 599 23.29 -27.07 -1.52
N ALA A 600 22.35 -26.15 -1.65
CA ALA A 600 21.68 -25.78 -2.90
C ALA A 600 22.14 -24.41 -3.44
N GLN A 601 23.42 -24.07 -3.29
CA GLN A 601 24.04 -22.87 -3.88
C GLN A 601 23.29 -21.56 -3.55
N GLY A 602 22.94 -21.35 -2.29
CA GLY A 602 22.23 -20.16 -1.82
C GLY A 602 20.69 -20.22 -1.88
N ARG A 603 20.12 -21.27 -2.50
CA ARG A 603 18.67 -21.52 -2.57
C ARG A 603 18.14 -22.20 -1.30
N SER A 604 16.96 -21.80 -0.84
CA SER A 604 16.21 -22.47 0.24
C SER A 604 14.72 -22.13 0.20
N ASP A 605 13.86 -23.07 0.55
CA ASP A 605 12.40 -22.87 0.73
C ASP A 605 11.98 -22.86 2.21
N GLY A 606 12.76 -23.50 3.09
CA GLY A 606 12.43 -23.69 4.51
C GLY A 606 11.55 -24.92 4.77
N ILE A 607 11.45 -25.84 3.81
CA ILE A 607 10.61 -27.05 3.86
C ILE A 607 11.50 -28.29 3.84
N TYR A 608 11.32 -29.15 4.83
CA TYR A 608 11.98 -30.45 4.92
C TYR A 608 11.18 -31.49 4.14
N THR A 609 11.69 -31.89 2.97
CA THR A 609 11.03 -32.82 2.04
C THR A 609 11.58 -34.25 2.14
N PRO A 610 10.88 -35.28 1.61
CA PRO A 610 11.43 -36.63 1.50
C PRO A 610 12.71 -36.69 0.66
N SER A 611 12.80 -35.87 -0.39
CA SER A 611 14.02 -35.75 -1.21
C SER A 611 15.20 -35.18 -0.41
N LEU A 612 14.95 -34.25 0.51
CA LEU A 612 15.98 -33.70 1.39
C LEU A 612 16.36 -34.69 2.51
N ASP A 613 15.40 -35.43 3.08
CA ASP A 613 15.65 -36.47 4.09
C ASP A 613 16.56 -37.58 3.55
N VAL A 614 16.29 -38.06 2.31
CA VAL A 614 17.15 -39.01 1.59
C VAL A 614 18.52 -38.39 1.26
N ALA A 615 18.58 -37.15 0.76
CA ALA A 615 19.85 -36.49 0.43
C ALA A 615 20.73 -36.13 1.64
N LEU A 616 20.16 -36.17 2.86
CA LEU A 616 20.85 -35.97 4.12
C LEU A 616 21.21 -37.28 4.83
N ASP A 617 20.59 -38.40 4.45
CA ASP A 617 20.62 -39.69 5.17
C ASP A 617 20.21 -39.53 6.64
N TRP A 618 19.09 -38.83 6.87
CA TRP A 618 18.58 -38.53 8.22
C TRP A 618 17.45 -39.45 8.66
N SER A 619 16.69 -40.02 7.72
CA SER A 619 15.60 -40.98 7.96
C SER A 619 14.51 -40.47 8.93
N ILE A 620 14.24 -39.16 8.93
CA ILE A 620 13.30 -38.51 9.85
C ILE A 620 11.85 -38.71 9.43
N LEU A 621 11.55 -38.67 8.13
CA LEU A 621 10.18 -38.72 7.64
C LEU A 621 9.62 -40.15 7.59
N GLY A 622 10.50 -41.15 7.69
CA GLY A 622 10.20 -42.55 7.44
C GLY A 622 10.29 -42.90 5.95
N ALA A 623 10.24 -44.20 5.65
CA ALA A 623 10.06 -44.73 4.30
C ALA A 623 8.59 -44.67 3.87
#